data_AF-A0A7S0T669-F1
#
_entry.id   AF-A0A7S0T669-F1
#
_cell.length_a   1.000
_cell.length_b   1.000
_cell.length_c   1.000
_cell.angle_alpha   90.00
_cell.angle_beta   90.00
_cell.angle_gamma   90.00
#
_symmetry.space_group_name_H-M   'P 1'
#
loop_
_entity.id
_entity.type
_entity.pdbx_description
1 polymer ?
#
loop_
_entity_poly.entity_id
_entity_poly.type
_entity_poly.pdbx_seq_one_letter_code
_entity_poly.pdbx_strand_id
1 'polypeptide(L)'
;VTAEDGFEVDLSDARFASLYDSHHFNIDPTHPRFGKSQVNQAILVEKSNRVGAREQQRRLAKRAETGSKKSNGFTGSELQLQQSKNVGAQDSARLSTADVMRIAAKIKTSRKKTRTSQ
;
A
#
# COMPACT_ATOMS: atom_id res chain seq x y z
N VAL A 1 19.19 -27.19 -40.43
CA VAL A 1 19.61 -26.79 -39.07
C VAL A 1 18.42 -26.09 -38.43
N THR A 2 17.56 -26.83 -37.73
CA THR A 2 16.44 -26.27 -36.96
C THR A 2 16.99 -25.87 -35.59
N ALA A 3 17.51 -24.65 -35.49
CA ALA A 3 17.79 -24.04 -34.21
C ALA A 3 16.44 -23.69 -33.58
N GLU A 4 15.94 -24.57 -32.73
CA GLU A 4 15.05 -24.20 -31.62
C GLU A 4 15.88 -23.25 -30.75
N ASP A 5 16.00 -22.00 -31.19
CA ASP A 5 16.91 -21.03 -30.62
C ASP A 5 16.35 -20.65 -29.25
N GLY A 6 17.00 -21.14 -28.19
CA GLY A 6 16.68 -20.87 -26.78
C GLY A 6 17.01 -19.43 -26.41
N PHE A 7 16.46 -18.48 -27.16
CA PHE A 7 16.71 -17.07 -26.97
C PHE A 7 16.01 -16.59 -25.70
N GLU A 8 16.80 -16.51 -24.63
CA GLU A 8 16.40 -15.93 -23.35
C GLU A 8 16.87 -14.47 -23.28
N VAL A 9 15.94 -13.55 -22.99
CA VAL A 9 16.24 -12.13 -22.91
C VAL A 9 16.67 -11.77 -21.50
N ASP A 10 17.86 -11.19 -21.37
CA ASP A 10 18.30 -10.59 -20.11
C ASP A 10 17.51 -9.31 -19.82
N LEU A 11 16.59 -9.39 -18.86
CA LEU A 11 15.75 -8.27 -18.41
C LEU A 11 16.54 -7.24 -17.58
N SER A 12 17.77 -7.56 -17.18
CA SER A 12 18.68 -6.69 -16.44
C SER A 12 19.63 -5.88 -17.34
N ASP A 13 19.62 -6.13 -18.65
CA ASP A 13 20.46 -5.41 -19.60
C ASP A 13 20.10 -3.91 -19.62
N ALA A 14 21.12 -3.07 -19.45
CA ALA A 14 20.98 -1.61 -19.41
C ALA A 14 20.35 -1.02 -20.68
N ARG A 15 20.48 -1.68 -21.84
CA ARG A 15 19.82 -1.28 -23.08
C ARG A 15 18.29 -1.28 -22.97
N PHE A 16 17.74 -2.10 -22.09
CA PHE A 16 16.31 -2.17 -21.82
C PHE A 16 15.85 -1.30 -20.65
N ALA A 17 16.76 -0.60 -19.96
CA ALA A 17 16.42 0.25 -18.81
C ALA A 17 15.31 1.26 -19.14
N SER A 18 15.37 1.86 -20.33
CA SER A 18 14.38 2.81 -20.83
C SER A 18 12.95 2.26 -20.90
N LEU A 19 12.77 0.93 -21.05
CA LEU A 19 11.43 0.29 -21.05
C LEU A 19 10.75 0.35 -19.67
N TYR A 20 11.56 0.42 -18.61
CA TYR A 20 11.09 0.42 -17.22
C TYR A 20 11.01 1.82 -16.63
N ASP A 21 11.82 2.75 -17.13
CA ASP A 21 11.98 4.08 -16.56
C ASP A 21 11.26 5.18 -17.34
N SER A 22 11.16 5.05 -18.67
CA SER A 22 10.56 6.07 -19.52
C SER A 22 9.21 5.65 -20.08
N HIS A 23 8.24 6.57 -20.04
CA HIS A 23 6.91 6.32 -20.58
C HIS A 23 6.90 6.12 -22.10
N HIS A 24 7.84 6.73 -22.82
CA HIS A 24 7.89 6.73 -24.29
C HIS A 24 8.12 5.34 -24.89
N PHE A 25 8.73 4.44 -24.13
CA PHE A 25 9.06 3.09 -24.59
C PHE A 25 8.19 2.01 -23.93
N ASN A 26 7.09 2.41 -23.29
CA ASN A 26 6.18 1.48 -22.63
C ASN A 26 5.52 0.55 -23.64
N ILE A 27 5.58 -0.75 -23.37
CA ILE A 27 4.84 -1.74 -24.15
C ILE A 27 3.37 -1.70 -23.71
N ASP A 28 2.47 -1.37 -24.65
CA ASP A 28 1.01 -1.26 -24.42
C ASP A 28 0.29 -2.48 -24.97
N PRO A 29 -0.31 -3.34 -24.12
CA PRO A 29 -1.08 -4.52 -24.54
C PRO A 29 -2.35 -4.19 -25.33
N THR A 30 -2.83 -2.95 -25.28
CA THR A 30 -4.04 -2.50 -25.97
C THR A 30 -3.76 -2.00 -27.39
N HIS A 31 -2.49 -1.74 -27.72
CA HIS A 31 -2.10 -1.26 -29.04
C HIS A 31 -2.14 -2.42 -30.05
N PRO A 32 -2.73 -2.27 -31.25
CA PRO A 32 -2.89 -3.36 -32.23
C PRO A 32 -1.56 -3.97 -32.72
N ARG A 33 -0.47 -3.20 -32.67
CA ARG A 33 0.91 -3.66 -32.93
C ARG A 33 1.57 -4.41 -31.77
N PHE A 34 0.87 -4.68 -30.67
CA PHE A 34 1.40 -5.46 -29.56
C PHE A 34 1.54 -6.93 -29.95
N GLY A 35 2.78 -7.37 -30.17
CA GLY A 35 3.08 -8.78 -30.37
C GLY A 35 3.03 -9.53 -29.05
N LYS A 36 2.22 -10.60 -28.96
CA LYS A 36 2.16 -11.50 -27.80
C LYS A 36 3.36 -12.47 -27.77
N SER A 37 4.58 -11.94 -27.74
CA SER A 37 5.80 -12.74 -27.60
C SER A 37 6.05 -13.11 -26.13
N GLN A 38 6.84 -14.16 -25.89
CA GLN A 38 7.28 -14.52 -24.54
C GLN A 38 8.12 -13.39 -23.91
N VAL A 39 8.95 -12.74 -24.72
CA VAL A 39 9.78 -11.58 -24.32
C VAL A 39 8.92 -10.43 -23.81
N ASN A 40 7.86 -10.05 -24.55
CA ASN A 40 7.00 -8.94 -24.13
C ASN A 40 6.25 -9.26 -22.84
N GLN A 41 5.85 -10.52 -22.64
CA GLN A 41 5.24 -10.97 -21.39
C GLN A 41 6.23 -10.89 -20.22
N ALA A 42 7.48 -11.35 -20.42
CA ALA A 42 8.53 -11.29 -19.42
C ALA A 42 8.83 -9.84 -18.99
N ILE A 43 8.93 -8.92 -19.95
CA ILE A 43 9.14 -7.48 -19.69
C ILE A 43 7.98 -6.89 -18.88
N LEU A 44 6.73 -7.25 -19.19
CA LEU A 44 5.55 -6.77 -18.45
C LEU A 44 5.55 -7.24 -16.99
N VAL A 45 5.90 -8.52 -16.76
CA VAL A 45 6.02 -9.09 -15.41
C VAL A 45 7.13 -8.39 -14.63
N GLU A 46 8.32 -8.24 -15.21
CA GLU A 46 9.44 -7.57 -14.57
C GLU A 46 9.12 -6.10 -14.23
N LYS A 47 8.46 -5.40 -15.16
CA LYS A 47 8.00 -4.02 -14.90
C LYS A 47 7.05 -3.94 -13.72
N SER A 48 6.09 -4.87 -13.62
CA SER A 48 5.17 -4.96 -12.48
C SER A 48 5.93 -5.15 -11.16
N ASN A 49 6.90 -6.07 -11.15
CA ASN A 49 7.76 -6.33 -9.99
C ASN A 49 8.52 -5.09 -9.55
N ARG A 50 9.14 -4.36 -10.50
CA ARG A 50 9.88 -3.11 -10.22
C ARG A 50 8.99 -2.02 -9.64
N VAL A 51 7.78 -1.84 -10.16
CA VAL A 51 6.82 -0.86 -9.64
C VAL A 51 6.41 -1.22 -8.21
N GLY A 52 6.09 -2.50 -7.97
CA GLY A 52 5.77 -2.99 -6.62
C GLY A 52 6.92 -2.74 -5.64
N ALA A 53 8.15 -3.10 -6.00
CA ALA A 53 9.33 -2.87 -5.17
C ALA A 53 9.57 -1.39 -4.88
N ARG A 54 9.45 -0.51 -5.89
CA ARG A 54 9.55 0.96 -5.73
C ARG A 54 8.48 1.50 -4.79
N GLU A 55 7.26 1.00 -4.85
CA GLU A 55 6.20 1.40 -3.92
C GLU A 55 6.54 0.99 -2.48
N GLN A 56 6.98 -0.26 -2.26
CA GLN A 56 7.38 -0.72 -0.93
C GLN A 56 8.53 0.12 -0.36
N GLN A 57 9.56 0.40 -1.17
CA GLN A 57 10.66 1.27 -0.76
C GLN A 57 10.17 2.66 -0.38
N ARG A 58 9.27 3.27 -1.17
CA ARG A 58 8.66 4.57 -0.84
C ARG A 58 7.85 4.53 0.46
N ARG A 59 7.13 3.44 0.73
CA ARG A 59 6.38 3.25 1.98
C ARG A 59 7.31 3.16 3.18
N LEU A 60 8.40 2.41 3.06
CA LEU A 60 9.42 2.28 4.11
C LEU A 60 10.12 3.61 4.39
N ALA A 61 10.51 4.35 3.34
CA ALA A 61 11.12 5.67 3.46
C ALA A 61 10.20 6.66 4.17
N LYS A 62 8.92 6.74 3.77
CA LYS A 62 7.91 7.58 4.46
C LYS A 62 7.73 7.21 5.94
N ARG A 63 7.82 5.92 6.28
CA ARG A 63 7.71 5.46 7.67
C ARG A 63 8.93 5.83 8.51
N ALA A 64 10.12 5.83 7.91
CA ALA A 64 11.35 6.29 8.57
C ALA A 64 11.32 7.82 8.80
N GLU A 65 10.83 8.60 7.83
CA GLU A 65 10.75 10.06 7.94
C GLU A 65 9.67 10.55 8.93
N THR A 66 8.54 9.84 9.04
CA THR A 66 7.48 10.19 10.00
C THR A 66 7.80 9.77 11.44
N GLY A 67 8.78 8.88 11.64
CA GLY A 67 9.26 8.46 12.97
C GLY A 67 10.17 9.46 13.68
N SER A 68 10.78 10.42 12.95
CA SER A 68 11.81 11.33 13.48
C SER A 68 11.30 12.75 13.81
N LYS A 69 10.03 13.07 13.57
CA LYS A 69 9.41 14.40 13.88
C LYS A 69 8.44 14.40 15.07
N LYS A 70 8.68 13.59 16.10
CA LYS A 70 7.96 13.68 17.39
C LYS A 70 8.90 13.82 18.58
N SER A 71 9.63 14.93 18.64
CA SER A 71 10.17 15.44 19.91
C SER A 71 10.44 16.95 19.80
N ASN A 72 9.39 17.76 19.94
CA ASN A 72 9.36 18.97 20.79
C ASN A 72 8.12 19.82 20.49
N GLY A 73 7.21 19.85 21.46
CA GLY A 73 5.97 20.62 21.43
C GLY A 73 4.94 20.06 22.41
N PHE A 74 5.34 19.84 23.67
CA PHE A 74 4.44 19.43 24.75
C PHE A 74 4.49 20.48 25.87
N THR A 75 3.48 21.33 25.93
CA THR A 75 3.06 22.04 27.15
C THR A 75 1.55 21.94 27.29
N GLY A 76 1.09 21.01 28.14
CA GLY A 76 -0.26 20.89 28.73
C GLY A 76 -1.43 20.65 27.77
N SER A 77 -2.24 19.58 27.85
CA SER A 77 -2.76 18.92 29.05
C SER A 77 -3.21 17.48 28.74
N GLU A 78 -2.89 16.58 29.67
CA GLU A 78 -3.80 15.59 30.25
C GLU A 78 -4.73 14.78 29.32
N LEU A 79 -4.32 13.54 29.02
CA LEU A 79 -5.03 12.34 29.50
C LEU A 79 -4.24 11.08 29.14
N GLN A 80 -4.10 10.26 30.15
CA GLN A 80 -3.27 9.07 30.23
C GLN A 80 -3.84 7.92 29.38
N LEU A 81 -3.00 7.31 28.54
CA LEU A 81 -3.27 5.98 28.01
C LEU A 81 -2.07 5.07 28.30
N GLN A 82 -2.19 4.32 29.40
CA GLN A 82 -1.40 3.14 29.64
C GLN A 82 -1.88 2.06 28.66
N GLN A 83 -0.97 1.48 27.86
CA GLN A 83 -1.12 0.06 27.57
C GLN A 83 0.25 -0.59 27.33
N SER A 84 0.57 -1.43 28.31
CA SER A 84 1.58 -2.47 28.29
C SER A 84 1.34 -3.48 27.16
N LYS A 85 2.45 -4.00 26.59
CA LYS A 85 2.78 -5.42 26.28
C LYS A 85 1.64 -6.29 25.71
N ASN A 86 1.78 -7.15 24.70
CA ASN A 86 2.87 -7.71 23.89
C ASN A 86 2.16 -8.76 22.99
N VAL A 87 2.74 -9.07 21.82
CA VAL A 87 2.59 -10.30 20.98
C VAL A 87 1.23 -10.98 20.72
N GLY A 88 1.05 -11.39 19.46
CA GLY A 88 0.42 -12.68 19.15
C GLY A 88 -0.83 -12.63 18.30
N ALA A 89 -0.65 -12.91 17.01
CA ALA A 89 -1.45 -13.85 16.23
C ALA A 89 -3.00 -13.84 16.33
N GLN A 90 -3.59 -13.46 15.20
CA GLN A 90 -4.74 -14.11 14.55
C GLN A 90 -6.17 -13.72 14.99
N ASP A 91 -7.01 -13.64 13.95
CA ASP A 91 -8.46 -13.82 13.92
C ASP A 91 -9.41 -12.61 14.12
N SER A 92 -9.81 -12.05 12.97
CA SER A 92 -11.19 -11.71 12.58
C SER A 92 -12.13 -11.11 13.64
N ALA A 93 -12.06 -9.78 13.76
CA ALA A 93 -13.20 -8.85 13.83
C ALA A 93 -14.47 -9.28 14.62
N ARG A 94 -14.32 -9.74 15.86
CA ARG A 94 -15.40 -9.66 16.86
C ARG A 94 -15.17 -8.44 17.74
N LEU A 95 -15.97 -7.39 17.52
CA LEU A 95 -16.00 -6.20 18.39
C LEU A 95 -16.23 -6.64 19.84
N SER A 96 -15.42 -6.18 20.78
CA SER A 96 -15.57 -6.58 22.18
C SER A 96 -16.87 -6.04 22.75
N THR A 97 -17.45 -6.73 23.72
CA THR A 97 -18.67 -6.30 24.41
C THR A 97 -18.56 -4.87 24.96
N ALA A 98 -17.37 -4.45 25.38
CA ALA A 98 -17.11 -3.08 25.83
C ALA A 98 -17.25 -2.05 24.69
N ASP A 99 -16.87 -2.41 23.46
CA ASP A 99 -17.00 -1.54 22.30
C ASP A 99 -18.46 -1.39 21.88
N VAL A 100 -19.24 -2.48 21.91
CA VAL A 100 -20.69 -2.46 21.67
C VAL A 100 -21.42 -1.58 22.70
N MET A 101 -21.05 -1.68 23.98
CA MET A 101 -21.60 -0.85 25.06
C MET A 101 -21.32 0.64 24.84
N ARG A 102 -20.11 1.02 24.39
CA ARG A 102 -19.76 2.43 24.09
C ARG A 102 -20.56 2.97 22.91
N ILE A 103 -20.74 2.18 21.85
CA ILE A 103 -21.54 2.57 20.68
C ILE A 103 -23.00 2.80 21.09
N ALA A 104 -23.58 1.89 21.87
CA ALA A 104 -24.96 2.01 22.36
C ALA A 104 -25.17 3.24 23.25
N ALA A 105 -24.20 3.56 24.13
CA ALA A 105 -24.26 4.74 24.98
C ALA A 105 -24.28 6.04 24.16
N LYS A 106 -23.43 6.13 23.13
CA LYS A 106 -23.33 7.32 22.25
C LYS A 106 -24.60 7.56 21.41
N ILE A 107 -25.32 6.50 21.03
CA ILE A 107 -26.61 6.62 20.32
C ILE A 107 -27.72 7.12 21.25
N LYS A 108 -27.77 6.65 22.50
CA LYS A 108 -28.80 7.08 23.48
C LYS A 108 -28.67 8.55 23.87
N THR A 109 -27.45 9.07 24.01
CA THR A 109 -27.23 10.47 24.41
C THR A 109 -27.54 11.46 23.28
N SER A 110 -27.44 11.05 22.01
CA SER A 110 -27.62 11.96 20.87
C SER A 110 -29.09 12.20 20.47
N ARG A 111 -30.06 11.41 20.97
CA ARG A 111 -31.50 11.56 20.64
C ARG A 111 -32.24 12.64 21.43
N LYS A 112 -31.60 13.30 22.42
CA LYS A 112 -32.28 14.27 23.31
C LYS A 112 -32.19 15.74 22.89
N LYS A 113 -31.74 16.05 21.67
CA LYS A 113 -31.58 17.43 21.19
C LYS A 113 -32.25 17.69 19.83
N THR A 114 -33.55 17.45 19.74
CA THR A 114 -34.46 18.18 18.83
C THR A 114 -35.89 18.09 19.36
N ARG A 115 -36.58 19.24 19.38
CA ARG A 115 -38.01 19.51 19.69
C ARG A 115 -38.33 19.96 21.12
N THR A 116 -38.08 21.23 21.40
CA THR A 116 -38.99 22.11 22.17
C THR A 116 -38.69 23.58 21.80
N SER A 117 -39.77 24.36 21.55
CA SER A 117 -39.85 25.82 21.34
C SER A 117 -39.30 26.37 20.01
N GLN A 118 -40.01 27.18 19.22
CA GLN A 118 -41.33 27.83 19.30
C GLN A 118 -41.96 27.82 17.91
#